data_AF-A0A1Z9UJS5-F1
#
_entry.id   AF-A0A1Z9UJS5-F1
#
_cell.length_a   1.000
_cell.length_b   1.000
_cell.length_c   1.000
_cell.angle_alpha   90.00
_cell.angle_beta   90.00
_cell.angle_gamma   90.00
#
_symmetry.space_group_name_H-M   'P 1'
#
loop_
_entity.id
_entity.type
_entity.pdbx_description
1 polymer ?
#
loop_
_entity_poly.entity_id
_entity_poly.type
_entity_poly.pdbx_seq_one_letter_code
_entity_poly.pdbx_strand_id
1 'polypeptide(L)'
;MADRVRVSDLDFVYISFREPNKEENWADLKNKVPWAKRVDGVVGFDSAHKAAAKLAETDFFISVDGDNVIDERFLLETLDWTKTNPKAVHRWRAKNNVNGLVYGNGGLVGWNKETCLTMKTHENADSEKNKMDFCWGIPHENLHNCYSETVINVTPQQAFIAGFREGVKMCNNNGVPIPPREFKNIWPINLRVLSTWCTVGADVENGKFAMLGARMGSFYTVVDHDNYDFNVSDLDGMADYFHNTVQPANIDSELEMWGNSLRQQLDMPIAEFNDEDSRFYRFVMPLHVNRGVQDREYK
;
A
#
# COMPACT_ATOMS: atom_id res chain seq x y z
N MET A 1 13.67 -25.12 10.52
CA MET A 1 13.00 -24.77 9.24
C MET A 1 13.68 -25.56 8.14
N ALA A 2 12.94 -26.26 7.27
CA ALA A 2 13.51 -26.93 6.11
C ALA A 2 14.00 -25.89 5.09
N ASP A 3 15.04 -26.17 4.31
CA ASP A 3 15.66 -25.21 3.36
C ASP A 3 14.69 -24.67 2.31
N ARG A 4 13.63 -25.44 2.01
CA ARG A 4 12.58 -25.06 1.07
C ARG A 4 11.21 -25.35 1.67
N VAL A 5 10.24 -24.50 1.37
CA VAL A 5 8.85 -24.64 1.81
C VAL A 5 7.91 -24.25 0.69
N ARG A 6 6.85 -25.05 0.46
CA ARG A 6 5.82 -24.67 -0.51
C ARG A 6 4.94 -23.61 0.11
N VAL A 7 4.55 -22.61 -0.67
CA VAL A 7 3.66 -21.55 -0.18
C VAL A 7 2.34 -22.13 0.33
N SER A 8 1.83 -23.19 -0.31
CA SER A 8 0.63 -23.92 0.11
C SER A 8 0.76 -24.68 1.45
N ASP A 9 1.98 -24.85 1.98
CA ASP A 9 2.19 -25.44 3.31
C ASP A 9 2.28 -24.36 4.43
N LEU A 10 2.19 -23.08 4.08
CA LEU A 10 2.24 -21.96 5.02
C LEU A 10 0.83 -21.56 5.51
N ASP A 11 0.76 -21.02 6.72
CA ASP A 11 -0.44 -20.31 7.15
C ASP A 11 -0.62 -19.02 6.35
N PHE A 12 -1.87 -18.77 5.96
CA PHE A 12 -2.33 -17.48 5.48
C PHE A 12 -3.20 -16.86 6.57
N VAL A 13 -2.87 -15.63 6.97
CA VAL A 13 -3.65 -14.88 7.96
C VAL A 13 -4.15 -13.59 7.31
N TYR A 14 -5.46 -13.53 7.14
CA TYR A 14 -6.16 -12.36 6.66
C TYR A 14 -6.30 -11.33 7.77
N ILE A 15 -5.79 -10.12 7.54
CA ILE A 15 -5.84 -9.01 8.48
C ILE A 15 -6.82 -7.99 7.91
N SER A 16 -7.95 -7.82 8.58
CA SER A 16 -8.97 -6.88 8.15
C SER A 16 -9.40 -5.95 9.27
N PHE A 17 -9.84 -4.75 8.90
CA PHE A 17 -10.30 -3.74 9.84
C PHE A 17 -11.64 -3.17 9.38
N ARG A 18 -11.62 -2.11 8.56
CA ARG A 18 -12.81 -1.36 8.11
C ARG A 18 -12.93 -1.25 6.60
N GLU A 19 -12.13 -2.04 5.86
CA GLU A 19 -12.20 -2.06 4.41
C GLU A 19 -13.61 -2.51 3.97
N PRO A 20 -14.28 -1.77 3.07
CA PRO A 20 -15.65 -2.07 2.66
C PRO A 20 -15.78 -3.42 1.95
N ASN A 21 -14.72 -3.88 1.27
CA ASN A 21 -14.64 -5.18 0.59
C ASN A 21 -14.11 -6.31 1.47
N LYS A 22 -13.88 -6.10 2.77
CA LYS A 22 -13.19 -7.10 3.60
C LYS A 22 -13.90 -8.46 3.65
N GLU A 23 -15.24 -8.50 3.57
CA GLU A 23 -16.00 -9.75 3.62
C GLU A 23 -15.97 -10.50 2.29
N GLU A 24 -16.03 -9.78 1.17
CA GLU A 24 -15.92 -10.37 -0.17
C GLU A 24 -14.53 -10.95 -0.40
N ASN A 25 -13.49 -10.16 -0.09
CA ASN A 25 -12.10 -10.60 -0.19
C ASN A 25 -11.79 -11.77 0.77
N TRP A 26 -12.39 -11.78 1.96
CA TRP A 26 -12.27 -12.92 2.87
C TRP A 26 -12.89 -14.20 2.29
N ALA A 27 -14.08 -14.09 1.68
CA ALA A 27 -14.73 -15.22 1.03
C ALA A 27 -13.90 -15.76 -0.15
N ASP A 28 -13.34 -14.86 -0.97
CA ASP A 28 -12.44 -15.20 -2.07
C ASP A 28 -11.17 -15.92 -1.56
N LEU A 29 -10.51 -15.38 -0.54
CA LEU A 29 -9.33 -15.99 0.06
C LEU A 29 -9.66 -17.36 0.66
N LYS A 30 -10.79 -17.52 1.35
CA LYS A 30 -11.22 -18.83 1.90
C LYS A 30 -11.50 -19.86 0.82
N ASN A 31 -11.99 -19.43 -0.34
CA ASN A 31 -12.21 -20.32 -1.48
C ASN A 31 -10.88 -20.82 -2.06
N LYS A 32 -9.89 -19.94 -2.19
CA LYS A 32 -8.55 -20.27 -2.72
C LYS A 32 -7.65 -20.99 -1.72
N VAL A 33 -7.77 -20.62 -0.44
CA VAL A 33 -6.97 -21.11 0.69
C VAL A 33 -7.91 -21.54 1.84
N PRO A 34 -8.49 -22.76 1.78
CA PRO A 34 -9.47 -23.21 2.76
C PRO A 34 -8.98 -23.28 4.21
N TRP A 35 -7.66 -23.28 4.45
CA TRP A 35 -7.06 -23.23 5.78
C TRP A 35 -6.68 -21.82 6.25
N ALA A 36 -6.94 -20.78 5.45
CA ALA A 36 -6.69 -19.40 5.86
C ALA A 36 -7.46 -19.06 7.14
N LYS A 37 -6.80 -18.27 7.99
CA LYS A 37 -7.27 -17.77 9.28
C LYS A 37 -7.52 -16.27 9.18
N ARG A 38 -8.28 -15.69 10.09
CA ARG A 38 -8.63 -14.26 10.07
C ARG A 38 -8.42 -13.59 11.42
N VAL A 39 -7.89 -12.38 11.37
CA VAL A 39 -7.88 -11.39 12.44
C VAL A 39 -8.68 -10.21 11.93
N ASP A 40 -9.73 -9.81 12.65
CA ASP A 40 -10.62 -8.71 12.26
C ASP A 40 -10.75 -7.68 13.37
N GLY A 41 -10.76 -6.40 13.00
CA GLY A 41 -11.13 -5.30 13.90
C GLY A 41 -10.08 -4.93 14.96
N VAL A 42 -8.85 -5.43 14.84
CA VAL A 42 -7.75 -5.08 15.76
C VAL A 42 -7.24 -3.68 15.43
N VAL A 43 -7.29 -2.78 16.42
CA VAL A 43 -6.80 -1.40 16.29
C VAL A 43 -5.27 -1.38 16.40
N GLY A 44 -4.62 -0.68 15.47
CA GLY A 44 -3.16 -0.53 15.42
C GLY A 44 -2.49 -1.55 14.49
N PHE A 45 -1.55 -1.08 13.67
CA PHE A 45 -0.86 -1.92 12.68
C PHE A 45 0.01 -2.97 13.38
N ASP A 46 0.77 -2.59 14.41
CA ASP A 46 1.66 -3.50 15.12
C ASP A 46 0.86 -4.58 15.87
N SER A 47 -0.23 -4.16 16.50
CA SER A 47 -1.15 -5.04 17.24
C SER A 47 -1.85 -6.04 16.33
N ALA A 48 -2.31 -5.63 15.15
CA ALA A 48 -2.95 -6.51 14.17
C ALA A 48 -2.00 -7.58 13.65
N HIS A 49 -0.77 -7.22 13.29
CA HIS A 49 0.25 -8.18 12.85
C HIS A 49 0.67 -9.14 13.96
N LYS A 50 0.80 -8.66 15.21
CA LYS A 50 1.05 -9.53 16.38
C LYS A 50 -0.09 -10.50 16.65
N ALA A 51 -1.33 -10.06 16.48
CA ALA A 51 -2.49 -10.96 16.57
C ALA A 51 -2.44 -12.03 15.47
N ALA A 52 -2.06 -11.65 14.25
CA ALA A 52 -1.87 -12.61 13.16
C ALA A 52 -0.75 -13.63 13.45
N ALA A 53 0.38 -13.16 13.96
CA ALA A 53 1.50 -14.03 14.33
C ALA A 53 1.16 -14.99 15.47
N LYS A 54 0.32 -14.59 16.43
CA LYS A 54 -0.18 -15.50 17.50
C LYS A 54 -1.10 -16.59 16.94
N LEU A 55 -1.86 -16.27 15.90
CA LEU A 55 -2.82 -17.17 15.25
C LEU A 55 -2.16 -18.14 14.25
N ALA A 56 -1.04 -17.74 13.66
CA ALA A 56 -0.21 -18.61 12.82
C ALA A 56 0.37 -19.78 13.64
N GLU A 57 0.33 -20.97 13.09
CA GLU A 57 0.95 -22.20 13.60
C GLU A 57 2.32 -22.45 12.97
N THR A 58 2.53 -22.02 11.72
CA THR A 58 3.83 -22.10 11.03
C THR A 58 4.83 -21.05 11.52
N ASP A 59 6.13 -21.39 11.45
CA ASP A 59 7.24 -20.48 11.82
C ASP A 59 7.33 -19.24 10.91
N PHE A 60 6.84 -19.38 9.67
CA PHE A 60 6.73 -18.33 8.68
C PHE A 60 5.30 -18.34 8.14
N PHE A 61 4.64 -17.19 8.04
CA PHE A 61 3.25 -17.09 7.57
C PHE A 61 3.09 -15.94 6.58
N ILE A 62 2.03 -15.98 5.77
CA ILE A 62 1.68 -14.93 4.82
C ILE A 62 0.52 -14.11 5.40
N SER A 63 0.67 -12.80 5.51
CA SER A 63 -0.43 -11.89 5.78
C SER A 63 -1.06 -11.38 4.47
N VAL A 64 -2.37 -11.25 4.49
CA VAL A 64 -3.18 -10.70 3.39
C VAL A 64 -4.06 -9.59 3.96
N ASP A 65 -3.93 -8.38 3.45
CA ASP A 65 -4.69 -7.22 3.95
C ASP A 65 -6.15 -7.25 3.46
N GLY A 66 -7.04 -6.55 4.19
CA GLY A 66 -8.48 -6.58 3.99
C GLY A 66 -8.97 -6.08 2.62
N ASP A 67 -8.14 -5.31 1.92
CA ASP A 67 -8.39 -4.79 0.58
C ASP A 67 -7.62 -5.55 -0.51
N ASN A 68 -7.04 -6.71 -0.19
CA ASN A 68 -6.18 -7.45 -1.12
C ASN A 68 -6.80 -8.76 -1.62
N VAL A 69 -6.58 -9.06 -2.90
CA VAL A 69 -7.00 -10.31 -3.55
C VAL A 69 -5.77 -11.05 -4.08
N ILE A 70 -5.57 -12.29 -3.64
CA ILE A 70 -4.42 -13.09 -4.04
C ILE A 70 -4.59 -13.71 -5.43
N ASP A 71 -3.48 -13.90 -6.12
CA ASP A 71 -3.36 -14.74 -7.31
C ASP A 71 -2.99 -16.17 -6.91
N GLU A 72 -3.80 -17.15 -7.30
CA GLU A 72 -3.60 -18.57 -6.97
C GLU A 72 -2.27 -19.13 -7.48
N ARG A 73 -1.66 -18.51 -8.50
CA ARG A 73 -0.31 -18.87 -8.96
C ARG A 73 0.72 -18.78 -7.83
N PHE A 74 0.49 -17.94 -6.82
CA PHE A 74 1.36 -17.87 -5.64
C PHE A 74 1.41 -19.19 -4.86
N LEU A 75 0.29 -19.92 -4.80
CA LEU A 75 0.19 -21.18 -4.06
C LEU A 75 1.03 -22.30 -4.68
N LEU A 76 1.39 -22.15 -5.96
CA LEU A 76 2.24 -23.06 -6.72
C LEU A 76 3.73 -22.82 -6.47
N GLU A 77 4.09 -21.72 -5.80
CA GLU A 77 5.47 -21.34 -5.59
C GLU A 77 6.13 -22.11 -4.43
N THR A 78 7.45 -22.15 -4.46
CA THR A 78 8.27 -22.72 -3.38
C THR A 78 9.32 -21.71 -2.96
N LEU A 79 9.28 -21.34 -1.68
CA LEU A 79 10.30 -20.51 -1.07
C LEU A 79 11.54 -21.36 -0.77
N ASP A 80 12.70 -20.75 -0.94
CA ASP A 80 14.04 -21.30 -0.76
C ASP A 80 14.84 -20.34 0.13
N TRP A 81 15.08 -20.76 1.38
CA TRP A 81 15.74 -19.94 2.39
C TRP A 81 17.25 -19.82 2.18
N THR A 82 17.80 -20.48 1.17
CA THR A 82 19.18 -20.21 0.74
C THR A 82 19.28 -18.90 -0.06
N LYS A 83 18.15 -18.36 -0.56
CA LYS A 83 18.10 -17.14 -1.39
C LYS A 83 17.82 -15.88 -0.59
N THR A 84 17.03 -15.98 0.47
CA THR A 84 16.60 -14.85 1.31
C THR A 84 16.71 -15.16 2.78
N ASN A 85 16.78 -14.11 3.60
CA ASN A 85 16.84 -14.26 5.05
C ASN A 85 15.45 -14.65 5.60
N PRO A 86 15.22 -15.86 6.12
CA PRO A 86 13.91 -16.30 6.63
C PRO A 86 13.44 -15.51 7.87
N LYS A 87 14.31 -14.72 8.51
CA LYS A 87 13.97 -13.81 9.63
C LYS A 87 13.55 -12.41 9.16
N ALA A 88 13.73 -12.10 7.88
CA ALA A 88 13.33 -10.82 7.30
C ALA A 88 11.85 -10.82 6.88
N VAL A 89 11.26 -9.62 6.82
CA VAL A 89 9.93 -9.42 6.27
C VAL A 89 10.01 -9.48 4.76
N HIS A 90 9.32 -10.44 4.15
CA HIS A 90 9.28 -10.61 2.70
C HIS A 90 8.11 -9.83 2.13
N ARG A 91 8.36 -8.97 1.15
CA ARG A 91 7.31 -8.15 0.54
C ARG A 91 7.26 -8.40 -0.94
N TRP A 92 6.17 -9.02 -1.39
CA TRP A 92 5.85 -9.12 -2.80
C TRP A 92 5.14 -7.85 -3.25
N ARG A 93 5.15 -7.59 -4.55
CA ARG A 93 4.39 -6.49 -5.13
C ARG A 93 2.91 -6.85 -5.19
N ALA A 94 2.07 -5.82 -5.17
CA ALA A 94 0.71 -5.91 -5.67
C ALA A 94 0.54 -5.01 -6.89
N LYS A 95 -0.45 -5.36 -7.70
CA LYS A 95 -1.01 -4.48 -8.70
C LYS A 95 -2.08 -3.60 -8.04
N ASN A 96 -1.99 -2.30 -8.24
CA ASN A 96 -3.05 -1.38 -7.85
C ASN A 96 -4.18 -1.40 -8.89
N ASN A 97 -5.41 -1.68 -8.47
CA ASN A 97 -6.52 -1.82 -9.41
C ASN A 97 -7.01 -0.50 -10.03
N VAL A 98 -6.67 0.66 -9.44
CA VAL A 98 -7.06 1.98 -9.95
C VAL A 98 -6.10 2.48 -11.02
N ASN A 99 -4.80 2.46 -10.76
CA ASN A 99 -3.80 3.10 -11.62
C ASN A 99 -2.87 2.11 -12.35
N GLY A 100 -2.97 0.81 -12.04
CA GLY A 100 -2.20 -0.25 -12.70
C GLY A 100 -0.74 -0.36 -12.25
N LEU A 101 -0.28 0.48 -11.31
CA LEU A 101 1.08 0.37 -10.77
C LEU A 101 1.31 -1.01 -10.13
N VAL A 102 2.49 -1.58 -10.38
CA VAL A 102 2.94 -2.83 -9.75
C VAL A 102 4.18 -2.55 -8.91
N TYR A 103 4.02 -2.51 -7.60
CA TYR A 103 5.07 -2.15 -6.64
C TYR A 103 4.69 -2.62 -5.22
N GLY A 104 5.54 -2.33 -4.23
CA GLY A 104 5.41 -2.89 -2.88
C GLY A 104 4.25 -2.39 -2.03
N ASN A 105 3.42 -1.45 -2.50
CA ASN A 105 2.25 -1.01 -1.74
C ASN A 105 1.10 -2.03 -1.85
N GLY A 106 0.49 -2.36 -0.71
CA GLY A 106 -0.63 -3.29 -0.65
C GLY A 106 -0.30 -4.70 -1.13
N GLY A 107 0.98 -5.10 -1.10
CA GLY A 107 1.43 -6.44 -1.52
C GLY A 107 1.30 -7.50 -0.44
N LEU A 108 1.40 -8.78 -0.82
CA LEU A 108 1.49 -9.87 0.14
C LEU A 108 2.75 -9.73 1.00
N VAL A 109 2.63 -10.06 2.28
CA VAL A 109 3.76 -9.96 3.21
C VAL A 109 4.00 -11.29 3.92
N GLY A 110 5.24 -11.76 3.87
CA GLY A 110 5.72 -12.95 4.53
C GLY A 110 6.45 -12.58 5.81
N TRP A 111 6.06 -13.22 6.91
CA TRP A 111 6.53 -12.90 8.25
C TRP A 111 7.15 -14.11 8.92
N ASN A 112 8.37 -13.95 9.45
CA ASN A 112 8.79 -14.82 10.53
C ASN A 112 7.98 -14.52 11.78
N LYS A 113 7.36 -15.56 12.35
CA LYS A 113 6.47 -15.44 13.51
C LYS A 113 7.15 -14.77 14.71
N GLU A 114 8.38 -15.16 15.03
CA GLU A 114 9.13 -14.60 16.16
C GLU A 114 9.51 -13.13 15.92
N THR A 115 10.02 -12.80 14.72
CA THR A 115 10.31 -11.41 14.33
C THR A 115 9.05 -10.53 14.45
N CYS A 116 7.90 -11.01 13.96
CA CYS A 116 6.63 -10.29 14.03
C CYS A 116 6.13 -10.10 15.48
N LEU A 117 6.32 -11.09 16.36
CA LEU A 117 5.92 -10.97 17.77
C LEU A 117 6.80 -10.01 18.57
N THR A 118 8.07 -9.87 18.18
CA THR A 118 9.08 -9.10 18.92
C THR A 118 9.25 -7.68 18.38
N MET A 119 8.72 -7.38 17.20
CA MET A 119 8.83 -6.06 16.61
C MET A 119 8.14 -4.99 17.46
N LYS A 120 8.63 -3.76 17.31
CA LYS A 120 8.11 -2.57 17.97
C LYS A 120 8.00 -1.46 16.94
N THR A 121 6.82 -1.39 16.32
CA THR A 121 6.53 -0.48 15.21
C THR A 121 5.25 0.31 15.48
N HIS A 122 4.98 1.35 14.70
CA HIS A 122 3.75 2.14 14.77
C HIS A 122 3.40 2.58 16.20
N GLU A 123 2.27 2.13 16.74
CA GLU A 123 1.79 2.51 18.07
C GLU A 123 2.71 2.03 19.22
N ASN A 124 3.56 1.03 18.96
CA ASN A 124 4.49 0.45 19.93
C ASN A 124 5.96 0.78 19.63
N ALA A 125 6.23 1.72 18.72
CA ALA A 125 7.58 2.05 18.29
C ALA A 125 8.40 2.78 19.37
N ASP A 126 9.64 2.32 19.58
CA ASP A 126 10.62 2.96 20.48
C ASP A 126 11.29 4.20 19.84
N SER A 127 11.02 4.52 18.56
CA SER A 127 11.55 5.69 17.86
C SER A 127 10.55 6.28 16.86
N GLU A 128 10.61 7.60 16.61
CA GLU A 128 9.73 8.29 15.65
C GLU A 128 9.81 7.71 14.24
N LYS A 129 11.00 7.26 13.79
CA LYS A 129 11.18 6.63 12.48
C LYS A 129 10.39 5.33 12.34
N ASN A 130 10.32 4.54 13.41
CA ASN A 130 9.58 3.27 13.43
C ASN A 130 8.06 3.46 13.62
N LYS A 131 7.60 4.67 14.02
CA LYS A 131 6.17 4.99 14.10
C LYS A 131 5.54 5.13 12.72
N MET A 132 6.26 5.68 11.76
CA MET A 132 5.72 5.99 10.43
C MET A 132 5.77 4.81 9.47
N ASP A 133 6.83 4.00 9.53
CA ASP A 133 6.96 2.82 8.68
C ASP A 133 7.84 1.74 9.36
N PHE A 134 7.38 0.50 9.36
CA PHE A 134 8.13 -0.63 9.88
C PHE A 134 9.38 -0.98 9.04
N CYS A 135 9.48 -0.45 7.81
CA CYS A 135 10.62 -0.59 6.89
C CYS A 135 12.00 -0.39 7.55
N TRP A 136 12.09 0.39 8.62
CA TRP A 136 13.35 0.91 9.14
C TRP A 136 13.92 0.14 10.35
N GLY A 137 13.09 -0.64 11.04
CA GLY A 137 13.46 -1.33 12.28
C GLY A 137 13.72 -2.83 12.14
N ILE A 138 13.39 -3.41 10.99
CA ILE A 138 13.38 -4.87 10.77
C ILE A 138 14.08 -5.16 9.42
N PRO A 139 14.82 -6.27 9.27
CA PRO A 139 15.33 -6.68 7.96
C PRO A 139 14.18 -6.91 6.96
N HIS A 140 14.34 -6.41 5.73
CA HIS A 140 13.36 -6.55 4.65
C HIS A 140 13.94 -7.23 3.43
N GLU A 141 13.11 -8.04 2.79
CA GLU A 141 13.35 -8.62 1.48
C GLU A 141 12.27 -8.06 0.55
N ASN A 142 12.59 -6.98 -0.18
CA ASN A 142 11.68 -6.44 -1.19
C ASN A 142 11.81 -7.29 -2.46
N LEU A 143 10.73 -7.96 -2.85
CA LEU A 143 10.70 -8.96 -3.90
C LEU A 143 10.03 -8.41 -5.16
N HIS A 144 10.57 -8.77 -6.33
CA HIS A 144 10.18 -8.23 -7.63
C HIS A 144 8.79 -8.69 -8.08
N ASN A 145 8.41 -9.93 -7.74
CA ASN A 145 7.21 -10.56 -8.29
C ASN A 145 5.92 -9.99 -7.70
N CYS A 146 4.87 -10.03 -8.51
CA CYS A 146 3.52 -9.64 -8.16
C CYS A 146 2.61 -10.86 -8.13
N TYR A 147 1.90 -11.04 -7.01
CA TYR A 147 1.03 -12.18 -6.75
C TYR A 147 -0.30 -11.77 -6.12
N SER A 148 -0.65 -10.49 -6.20
CA SER A 148 -1.94 -10.00 -5.73
C SER A 148 -2.33 -8.67 -6.37
N GLU A 149 -3.59 -8.31 -6.21
CA GLU A 149 -4.16 -7.04 -6.60
C GLU A 149 -4.76 -6.35 -5.37
N THR A 150 -4.39 -5.10 -5.13
CA THR A 150 -5.01 -4.25 -4.11
C THR A 150 -6.25 -3.58 -4.70
N VAL A 151 -7.38 -3.78 -4.05
CA VAL A 151 -8.72 -3.34 -4.47
C VAL A 151 -9.18 -2.22 -3.54
N ILE A 152 -8.88 -0.99 -3.93
CA ILE A 152 -9.02 0.20 -3.07
C ILE A 152 -10.17 1.13 -3.49
N ASN A 153 -10.96 0.75 -4.49
CA ASN A 153 -11.89 1.66 -5.17
C ASN A 153 -13.37 1.36 -4.90
N VAL A 154 -13.68 0.58 -3.87
CA VAL A 154 -15.05 0.10 -3.60
C VAL A 154 -15.95 1.25 -3.17
N THR A 155 -15.41 2.19 -2.40
CA THR A 155 -16.10 3.43 -2.03
C THR A 155 -15.24 4.65 -2.35
N PRO A 156 -15.85 5.82 -2.61
CA PRO A 156 -15.13 7.10 -2.75
C PRO A 156 -14.14 7.36 -1.60
N GLN A 157 -14.59 7.06 -0.37
CA GLN A 157 -13.83 7.27 0.84
C GLN A 157 -12.60 6.33 0.91
N GLN A 158 -12.76 5.04 0.61
CA GLN A 158 -11.63 4.11 0.59
C GLN A 158 -10.59 4.53 -0.44
N ALA A 159 -11.04 4.88 -1.65
CA ALA A 159 -10.18 5.33 -2.73
C ALA A 159 -9.39 6.59 -2.33
N PHE A 160 -10.11 7.58 -1.77
CA PHE A 160 -9.50 8.81 -1.26
C PHE A 160 -8.45 8.54 -0.19
N ILE A 161 -8.78 7.75 0.84
CA ILE A 161 -7.85 7.46 1.96
C ILE A 161 -6.61 6.73 1.44
N ALA A 162 -6.77 5.75 0.55
CA ALA A 162 -5.66 5.03 -0.05
C ALA A 162 -4.73 5.97 -0.84
N GLY A 163 -5.31 6.83 -1.68
CA GLY A 163 -4.56 7.85 -2.41
C GLY A 163 -3.85 8.83 -1.47
N PHE A 164 -4.55 9.33 -0.45
CA PHE A 164 -4.02 10.29 0.51
C PHE A 164 -2.81 9.76 1.26
N ARG A 165 -2.91 8.56 1.82
CA ARG A 165 -1.80 7.91 2.53
C ARG A 165 -0.59 7.71 1.64
N GLU A 166 -0.80 7.38 0.37
CA GLU A 166 0.30 7.23 -0.58
C GLU A 166 0.90 8.57 -1.00
N GLY A 167 0.06 9.61 -1.13
CA GLY A 167 0.48 11.00 -1.35
C GLY A 167 1.44 11.48 -0.26
N VAL A 168 1.12 11.20 1.00
CA VAL A 168 1.96 11.49 2.17
C VAL A 168 3.25 10.67 2.12
N LYS A 169 3.15 9.35 1.94
CA LYS A 169 4.29 8.43 1.96
C LYS A 169 5.34 8.79 0.91
N MET A 170 4.91 9.08 -0.32
CA MET A 170 5.84 9.36 -1.41
C MET A 170 6.53 10.73 -1.28
N CYS A 171 5.94 11.65 -0.52
CA CYS A 171 6.50 12.96 -0.21
C CYS A 171 7.47 12.98 0.98
N ASN A 172 7.69 11.83 1.64
CA ASN A 172 8.60 11.72 2.77
C ASN A 172 9.96 11.13 2.35
N ASN A 173 11.03 11.64 2.96
CA ASN A 173 12.36 11.05 2.91
C ASN A 173 12.70 10.44 4.28
N ASN A 174 12.70 9.11 4.36
CA ASN A 174 12.91 8.36 5.61
C ASN A 174 11.95 8.78 6.74
N GLY A 175 10.68 8.98 6.41
CA GLY A 175 9.63 9.44 7.33
C GLY A 175 9.60 10.95 7.54
N VAL A 176 10.57 11.72 7.07
CA VAL A 176 10.55 13.19 7.23
C VAL A 176 9.98 13.83 5.97
N PRO A 177 8.98 14.72 6.07
CA PRO A 177 8.48 15.48 4.93
C PRO A 177 9.59 16.21 4.19
N ILE A 178 9.61 16.11 2.86
CA ILE A 178 10.56 16.85 2.03
C ILE A 178 10.10 18.32 1.99
N PRO A 179 10.94 19.30 2.37
CA PRO A 179 10.55 20.71 2.28
C PRO A 179 10.26 21.14 0.83
N PRO A 180 9.32 22.08 0.58
CA PRO A 180 8.96 22.51 -0.78
C PRO A 180 10.17 22.89 -1.66
N ARG A 181 11.10 23.68 -1.09
CA ARG A 181 12.33 24.13 -1.78
C ARG A 181 13.26 23.00 -2.19
N GLU A 182 13.15 21.84 -1.57
CA GLU A 182 13.96 20.65 -1.77
C GLU A 182 13.20 19.56 -2.52
N PHE A 183 11.93 19.76 -2.86
CA PHE A 183 11.09 18.75 -3.50
C PHE A 183 11.66 18.25 -4.84
N LYS A 184 12.38 19.09 -5.57
CA LYS A 184 13.12 18.70 -6.79
C LYS A 184 14.16 17.60 -6.57
N ASN A 185 14.57 17.35 -5.33
CA ASN A 185 15.53 16.30 -4.94
C ASN A 185 14.82 15.00 -4.50
N ILE A 186 13.49 14.92 -4.61
CA ILE A 186 12.72 13.69 -4.37
C ILE A 186 13.33 12.52 -5.15
N TRP A 187 13.30 11.33 -4.56
CA TRP A 187 13.79 10.14 -5.26
C TRP A 187 12.98 9.92 -6.56
N PRO A 188 13.62 9.76 -7.73
CA PRO A 188 12.90 9.75 -9.01
C PRO A 188 11.84 8.65 -9.12
N ILE A 189 12.05 7.50 -8.46
CA ILE A 189 11.07 6.41 -8.44
C ILE A 189 9.82 6.84 -7.67
N ASN A 190 9.97 7.48 -6.51
CA ASN A 190 8.85 8.01 -5.73
C ASN A 190 8.09 9.07 -6.52
N LEU A 191 8.78 10.00 -7.17
CA LEU A 191 8.12 11.02 -8.00
C LEU A 191 7.30 10.39 -9.12
N ARG A 192 7.83 9.39 -9.82
CA ARG A 192 7.10 8.69 -10.89
C ARG A 192 5.85 7.98 -10.36
N VAL A 193 5.97 7.27 -9.23
CA VAL A 193 4.85 6.59 -8.58
C VAL A 193 3.79 7.62 -8.16
N LEU A 194 4.21 8.66 -7.43
CA LEU A 194 3.32 9.71 -6.95
C LEU A 194 2.62 10.46 -8.09
N SER A 195 3.34 10.79 -9.16
CA SER A 195 2.78 11.45 -10.34
C SER A 195 1.72 10.58 -11.02
N THR A 196 1.93 9.26 -11.04
CA THR A 196 0.94 8.31 -11.56
C THR A 196 -0.30 8.26 -10.68
N TRP A 197 -0.15 8.25 -9.35
CA TRP A 197 -1.27 8.34 -8.41
C TRP A 197 -2.09 9.63 -8.60
N CYS A 198 -1.43 10.76 -8.80
CA CYS A 198 -2.11 12.04 -9.03
C CYS A 198 -2.75 12.16 -10.43
N THR A 199 -2.38 11.31 -11.39
CA THR A 199 -2.75 11.48 -12.82
C THR A 199 -3.68 10.38 -13.33
N VAL A 200 -3.48 9.13 -12.95
CA VAL A 200 -4.13 7.98 -13.59
C VAL A 200 -5.18 7.38 -12.67
N GLY A 201 -6.39 7.17 -13.19
CA GLY A 201 -7.47 6.51 -12.47
C GLY A 201 -8.89 6.90 -12.90
N ALA A 202 -9.03 7.90 -13.77
CA ALA A 202 -10.33 8.47 -14.11
C ALA A 202 -11.33 7.47 -14.72
N ASP A 203 -10.87 6.46 -15.45
CA ASP A 203 -11.72 5.41 -16.06
C ASP A 203 -12.02 4.21 -15.14
N VAL A 204 -11.61 4.25 -13.88
CA VAL A 204 -12.02 3.28 -12.85
C VAL A 204 -13.03 3.95 -11.93
N GLU A 205 -14.09 3.22 -11.56
CA GLU A 205 -15.05 3.67 -10.56
C GLU A 205 -14.33 4.11 -9.29
N ASN A 206 -14.69 5.29 -8.78
CA ASN A 206 -14.04 5.97 -7.65
C ASN A 206 -12.55 6.31 -7.82
N GLY A 207 -11.92 6.05 -8.98
CA GLY A 207 -10.49 6.28 -9.18
C GLY A 207 -10.10 7.75 -9.12
N LYS A 208 -10.99 8.68 -9.50
CA LYS A 208 -10.80 10.13 -9.31
C LYS A 208 -10.63 10.51 -7.84
N PHE A 209 -11.28 9.80 -6.91
CA PHE A 209 -11.10 10.07 -5.48
C PHE A 209 -9.71 9.63 -4.99
N ALA A 210 -9.16 8.53 -5.51
CA ALA A 210 -7.78 8.15 -5.25
C ALA A 210 -6.78 9.17 -5.79
N MET A 211 -7.03 9.70 -7.00
CA MET A 211 -6.23 10.79 -7.57
C MET A 211 -6.28 12.05 -6.69
N LEU A 212 -7.48 12.44 -6.26
CA LEU A 212 -7.69 13.60 -5.38
C LEU A 212 -6.99 13.41 -4.03
N GLY A 213 -7.16 12.23 -3.42
CA GLY A 213 -6.47 11.86 -2.18
C GLY A 213 -4.97 12.03 -2.30
N ALA A 214 -4.35 11.48 -3.35
CA ALA A 214 -2.92 11.60 -3.57
C ALA A 214 -2.46 13.06 -3.70
N ARG A 215 -3.20 13.89 -4.48
CA ARG A 215 -2.90 15.32 -4.62
C ARG A 215 -2.98 16.05 -3.27
N MET A 216 -4.04 15.82 -2.50
CA MET A 216 -4.23 16.47 -1.20
C MET A 216 -3.19 16.01 -0.19
N GLY A 217 -2.92 14.70 -0.11
CA GLY A 217 -1.88 14.14 0.77
C GLY A 217 -0.51 14.73 0.50
N SER A 218 -0.14 14.87 -0.78
CA SER A 218 1.13 15.52 -1.17
C SER A 218 1.16 17.00 -0.82
N PHE A 219 0.08 17.75 -1.08
CA PHE A 219 0.01 19.17 -0.77
C PHE A 219 0.19 19.42 0.73
N TYR A 220 -0.58 18.71 1.54
CA TYR A 220 -0.56 18.90 2.98
C TYR A 220 0.75 18.45 3.63
N THR A 221 1.38 17.40 3.08
CA THR A 221 2.67 16.93 3.61
C THR A 221 3.82 17.89 3.29
N VAL A 222 3.79 18.53 2.12
CA VAL A 222 4.94 19.30 1.62
C VAL A 222 4.69 20.80 1.71
N VAL A 223 3.60 21.27 1.12
CA VAL A 223 3.30 22.70 0.98
C VAL A 223 2.77 23.29 2.28
N ASP A 224 1.86 22.58 2.95
CA ASP A 224 1.16 23.07 4.15
C ASP A 224 1.56 22.34 5.43
N HIS A 225 2.78 21.79 5.46
CA HIS A 225 3.27 20.94 6.55
C HIS A 225 3.22 21.59 7.95
N ASP A 226 3.32 22.92 8.02
CA ASP A 226 3.28 23.67 9.29
C ASP A 226 1.86 23.77 9.88
N ASN A 227 0.83 23.64 9.05
CA ASN A 227 -0.57 23.71 9.46
C ASN A 227 -1.25 22.33 9.44
N TYR A 228 -0.51 21.26 9.14
CA TYR A 228 -1.06 19.94 8.89
C TYR A 228 -0.36 18.85 9.70
N ASP A 229 -1.04 18.39 10.75
CA ASP A 229 -0.64 17.24 11.57
C ASP A 229 -1.69 16.12 11.48
N PHE A 230 -2.05 15.68 10.26
CA PHE A 230 -2.88 14.48 10.17
C PHE A 230 -2.06 13.24 10.45
N ASN A 231 -2.44 12.56 11.53
CA ASN A 231 -2.04 11.20 11.76
C ASN A 231 -2.70 10.28 10.71
N VAL A 232 -1.96 9.91 9.67
CA VAL A 232 -2.42 8.97 8.62
C VAL A 232 -2.75 7.56 9.14
N SER A 233 -2.44 7.30 10.42
CA SER A 233 -2.85 6.07 11.12
C SER A 233 -4.27 6.17 11.72
N ASP A 234 -4.82 7.39 11.84
CA ASP A 234 -6.18 7.64 12.29
C ASP A 234 -7.17 7.58 11.11
N LEU A 235 -7.60 6.36 10.80
CA LEU A 235 -8.54 6.12 9.71
C LEU A 235 -9.92 6.74 9.95
N ASP A 236 -10.30 6.96 11.22
CA ASP A 236 -11.59 7.57 11.58
C ASP A 236 -11.54 9.09 11.35
N GLY A 237 -10.45 9.74 11.76
CA GLY A 237 -10.21 11.13 11.42
C GLY A 237 -10.13 11.38 9.92
N MET A 238 -9.52 10.47 9.15
CA MET A 238 -9.49 10.57 7.69
C MET A 238 -10.88 10.36 7.04
N ALA A 239 -11.70 9.47 7.61
CA ALA A 239 -13.08 9.27 7.20
C ALA A 239 -13.91 10.55 7.41
N ASP A 240 -13.83 11.13 8.61
CA ASP A 240 -14.53 12.36 8.96
C ASP A 240 -14.07 13.52 8.07
N TYR A 241 -12.76 13.63 7.81
CA TYR A 241 -12.24 14.64 6.90
C TYR A 241 -12.83 14.51 5.49
N PHE A 242 -12.88 13.29 4.95
CA PHE A 242 -13.48 13.04 3.64
C PHE A 242 -14.93 13.50 3.61
N HIS A 243 -15.75 13.11 4.59
CA HIS A 243 -17.17 13.46 4.64
C HIS A 243 -17.43 14.96 4.82
N ASN A 244 -16.54 15.66 5.54
CA ASN A 244 -16.71 17.08 5.84
C ASN A 244 -16.12 18.01 4.77
N THR A 245 -15.10 17.56 4.01
CA THR A 245 -14.32 18.43 3.12
C THR A 245 -14.52 18.11 1.66
N VAL A 246 -14.51 16.83 1.29
CA VAL A 246 -14.56 16.43 -0.12
C VAL A 246 -15.99 16.56 -0.62
N GLN A 247 -16.18 17.24 -1.74
CA GLN A 247 -17.49 17.40 -2.36
C GLN A 247 -17.54 16.55 -3.64
N PRO A 248 -18.15 15.34 -3.59
CA PRO A 248 -18.18 14.43 -4.74
C PRO A 248 -18.68 15.05 -6.04
N ALA A 249 -19.62 16.00 -5.96
CA ALA A 249 -20.18 16.69 -7.12
C ALA A 249 -19.17 17.62 -7.83
N ASN A 250 -18.12 18.05 -7.15
CA ASN A 250 -17.13 19.01 -7.65
C ASN A 250 -15.76 18.37 -7.92
N ILE A 251 -15.69 17.04 -8.00
CA ILE A 251 -14.41 16.31 -8.01
C ILE A 251 -13.46 16.75 -9.14
N ASP A 252 -13.98 17.06 -10.33
CA ASP A 252 -13.14 17.50 -11.45
C ASP A 252 -12.52 18.89 -11.18
N SER A 253 -13.28 19.80 -10.58
CA SER A 253 -12.78 21.12 -10.17
C SER A 253 -11.79 21.02 -9.01
N GLU A 254 -12.04 20.14 -8.05
CA GLU A 254 -11.10 19.88 -6.95
C GLU A 254 -9.78 19.29 -7.47
N LEU A 255 -9.84 18.30 -8.36
CA LEU A 255 -8.66 17.74 -9.02
C LEU A 255 -7.86 18.86 -9.67
N GLU A 256 -8.47 19.64 -10.57
CA GLU A 256 -7.79 20.72 -11.27
C GLU A 256 -7.14 21.72 -10.29
N MET A 257 -7.87 22.14 -9.25
CA MET A 257 -7.36 23.06 -8.23
C MET A 257 -6.12 22.53 -7.52
N TRP A 258 -6.18 21.31 -6.97
CA TRP A 258 -5.05 20.71 -6.24
C TRP A 258 -3.89 20.36 -7.18
N GLY A 259 -4.18 19.92 -8.40
CA GLY A 259 -3.17 19.67 -9.44
C GLY A 259 -2.42 20.95 -9.81
N ASN A 260 -3.13 22.06 -10.01
CA ASN A 260 -2.53 23.36 -10.28
C ASN A 260 -1.64 23.83 -9.13
N SER A 261 -2.09 23.65 -7.89
CA SER A 261 -1.32 24.05 -6.72
C SER A 261 -0.01 23.26 -6.61
N LEU A 262 -0.02 21.95 -6.81
CA LEU A 262 1.19 21.12 -6.79
C LEU A 262 2.15 21.44 -7.95
N ARG A 263 1.63 21.67 -9.16
CA ARG A 263 2.46 22.11 -10.30
C ARG A 263 3.14 23.44 -10.02
N GLN A 264 2.41 24.42 -9.49
CA GLN A 264 2.95 25.76 -9.25
C GLN A 264 3.95 25.80 -8.10
N GLN A 265 3.69 25.06 -7.01
CA GLN A 265 4.51 25.12 -5.80
C GLN A 265 5.70 24.15 -5.84
N LEU A 266 5.55 23.00 -6.49
CA LEU A 266 6.52 21.90 -6.42
C LEU A 266 7.09 21.48 -7.78
N ASP A 267 6.60 22.04 -8.89
CA ASP A 267 6.94 21.62 -10.26
C ASP A 267 6.67 20.12 -10.50
N MET A 268 5.64 19.59 -9.85
CA MET A 268 5.30 18.17 -9.90
C MET A 268 4.63 17.81 -11.24
N PRO A 269 5.07 16.76 -11.95
CA PRO A 269 4.51 16.42 -13.26
C PRO A 269 3.17 15.70 -13.12
N ILE A 270 2.08 16.47 -13.04
CA ILE A 270 0.70 15.97 -12.95
C ILE A 270 -0.05 16.36 -14.22
N ALA A 271 -0.67 15.39 -14.88
CA ALA A 271 -1.58 15.64 -16.01
C ALA A 271 -3.05 15.52 -15.57
N GLU A 272 -3.93 16.21 -16.29
CA GLU A 272 -5.38 16.17 -16.08
C GLU A 272 -6.02 15.12 -16.98
N PHE A 273 -5.68 13.85 -16.74
CA PHE A 273 -6.23 12.75 -17.53
C PHE A 273 -7.73 12.58 -17.27
N ASN A 274 -8.48 12.52 -18.35
CA ASN A 274 -9.85 12.03 -18.33
C ASN A 274 -9.89 10.50 -18.45
N ASP A 275 -11.10 9.95 -18.57
CA ASP A 275 -11.34 8.52 -18.69
C ASP A 275 -10.64 7.91 -19.92
N GLU A 276 -10.64 8.58 -21.07
CA GLU A 276 -9.97 8.09 -22.28
C GLU A 276 -8.45 8.06 -22.12
N ASP A 277 -7.87 9.10 -21.52
CA ASP A 277 -6.43 9.20 -21.27
C ASP A 277 -5.95 8.12 -20.30
N SER A 278 -6.66 7.90 -19.20
CA SER A 278 -6.33 6.87 -18.21
C SER A 278 -6.48 5.45 -18.78
N ARG A 279 -7.49 5.22 -19.63
CA ARG A 279 -7.65 3.95 -20.36
C ARG A 279 -6.53 3.73 -21.36
N PHE A 280 -6.12 4.77 -22.09
CA PHE A 280 -4.99 4.70 -23.01
C PHE A 280 -3.68 4.41 -22.27
N TYR A 281 -3.42 5.09 -21.15
CA TYR A 281 -2.25 4.81 -20.30
C TYR A 281 -2.18 3.34 -19.91
N ARG A 282 -3.30 2.76 -19.44
CA ARG A 282 -3.37 1.33 -19.10
C ARG A 282 -3.07 0.42 -20.28
N PHE A 283 -3.58 0.76 -21.46
CA PHE A 283 -3.34 -0.03 -22.67
C PHE A 283 -1.84 -0.05 -23.06
N VAL A 284 -1.14 1.07 -22.91
CA VAL A 284 0.28 1.19 -23.29
C VAL A 284 1.25 0.80 -22.18
N MET A 285 0.77 0.67 -20.94
CA MET A 285 1.61 0.30 -19.80
C MET A 285 2.19 -1.11 -20.00
N PRO A 286 3.53 -1.28 -19.89
CA PRO A 286 4.14 -2.59 -19.98
C PRO A 286 3.57 -3.53 -18.90
N LEU A 287 3.19 -4.73 -19.31
CA LEU A 287 2.74 -5.75 -18.38
C LEU A 287 3.89 -6.17 -17.46
N HIS A 288 3.59 -6.32 -16.17
CA HIS A 288 4.54 -6.86 -15.21
C HIS A 288 4.84 -8.34 -15.52
N VAL A 289 6.12 -8.69 -15.52
CA VAL A 289 6.58 -10.07 -15.74
C VAL A 289 7.27 -10.55 -14.47
N ASN A 290 6.69 -11.60 -13.88
CA ASN A 290 7.27 -12.31 -12.75
C ASN A 290 8.57 -13.02 -13.18
N ARG A 291 9.53 -13.08 -12.25
CA ARG A 291 10.79 -13.81 -12.33
C ARG A 291 10.76 -14.92 -11.27
N GLY A 292 11.80 -15.08 -10.45
CA GLY A 292 11.74 -15.96 -9.28
C GLY A 292 10.90 -15.37 -8.14
N VAL A 293 10.14 -16.22 -7.43
CA VAL A 293 9.28 -15.81 -6.30
C VAL A 293 10.03 -15.01 -5.22
N GLN A 294 11.33 -15.23 -5.05
CA GLN A 294 12.19 -14.53 -4.08
C GLN A 294 13.27 -13.67 -4.75
N ASP A 295 13.13 -13.35 -6.04
CA ASP A 295 14.05 -12.42 -6.70
C ASP A 295 13.87 -11.02 -6.12
N ARG A 296 14.95 -10.43 -5.59
CA ARG A 296 14.93 -9.08 -5.01
C ARG A 296 14.70 -8.02 -6.09
N GLU A 297 14.04 -6.94 -5.70
CA GLU A 297 13.85 -5.75 -6.58
C GLU A 297 15.19 -5.12 -6.99
N TYR A 298 16.14 -5.10 -6.06
CA TYR A 298 17.47 -4.53 -6.21
C TYR A 298 18.51 -5.62 -5.90
N LYS A 299 19.64 -5.60 -6.62
CA LYS A 299 20.76 -6.51 -6.37
C LYS A 299 21.65 -6.02 -5.25
#